data_AF-A0AAN8WXI7-F1
#
_entry.id   AF-A0AAN8WXI7-F1
#
_cell.length_a   1.000
_cell.length_b   1.000
_cell.length_c   1.000
_cell.angle_alpha   90.00
_cell.angle_beta   90.00
_cell.angle_gamma   90.00
#
_symmetry.space_group_name_H-M   'P 1'
#
loop_
_entity.id
_entity.type
_entity.pdbx_description
1 polymer ?
#
loop_
_entity_poly.entity_id
_entity_poly.type
_entity_poly.pdbx_seq_one_letter_code
_entity_poly.pdbx_strand_id
1 'polypeptide(L)'
;MREVAVVVGPQLCTRPVCLGCHKLITGSNACSKCSIPLCSTACETSTFHESECLVLSKSKRKIYVESYDKPCPVYEFVLPLRCLLTKHTDPKRWKLINNLQDHVDCLSAFERERIRNNIIDFF
;
A
#
# COMPACT_ATOMS: atom_id res chain seq x y z
N MET A 1 22.13 -12.56 10.85
CA MET A 1 20.71 -12.97 10.83
C MET A 1 20.06 -12.37 9.60
N ARG A 2 19.39 -13.17 8.75
CA ARG A 2 18.65 -12.68 7.57
C ARG A 2 17.21 -13.16 7.73
N GLU A 3 16.27 -12.23 7.65
CA GLU A 3 14.83 -12.53 7.71
C GLU A 3 14.17 -12.07 6.42
N VAL A 4 13.09 -12.76 6.02
CA VAL A 4 12.31 -12.41 4.83
C VAL A 4 11.24 -11.40 5.24
N ALA A 5 11.14 -10.31 4.49
CA ALA A 5 10.10 -9.30 4.72
C ALA A 5 8.70 -9.94 4.60
N VAL A 6 7.82 -9.64 5.55
CA VAL A 6 6.43 -10.11 5.53
C VAL A 6 5.67 -9.42 4.38
N VAL A 7 5.87 -8.11 4.24
CA VAL A 7 5.31 -7.29 3.16
C VAL A 7 6.35 -6.26 2.74
N VAL A 8 6.37 -5.92 1.45
CA VAL A 8 7.19 -4.86 0.89
C VAL A 8 6.27 -3.80 0.30
N GLY A 9 6.59 -2.53 0.50
CA GLY A 9 5.82 -1.42 -0.05
C GLY A 9 6.62 -0.12 -0.11
N PRO A 10 6.03 0.94 -0.68
CA PRO A 10 6.62 2.26 -0.72
C PRO A 10 6.87 2.83 0.68
N GLN A 11 7.90 3.66 0.83
CA GLN A 11 8.17 4.42 2.06
C GLN A 11 7.15 5.56 2.23
N LEU A 12 6.92 5.99 3.47
CA LEU A 12 6.17 7.22 3.78
C LEU A 12 6.80 8.44 3.09
N CYS A 13 5.97 9.40 2.65
CA CYS A 13 6.42 10.61 1.96
C CYS A 13 7.35 10.33 0.75
N THR A 14 7.20 9.18 0.08
CA THR A 14 8.05 8.83 -1.07
C THR A 14 7.63 9.57 -2.34
N ARG A 15 8.59 9.79 -3.24
CA ARG A 15 8.28 10.12 -4.63
C ARG A 15 7.57 8.93 -5.30
N PRO A 16 6.79 9.15 -6.37
CA PRO A 16 6.12 8.07 -7.07
C PRO A 16 7.09 6.95 -7.49
N VAL A 17 6.80 5.74 -7.02
CA VAL A 17 7.55 4.52 -7.34
C VAL A 17 6.66 3.54 -8.10
N CYS A 18 7.26 2.70 -8.92
CA CYS A 18 6.54 1.64 -9.60
C CYS A 18 6.15 0.57 -8.59
N LEU A 19 4.86 0.25 -8.50
CA LEU A 19 4.38 -0.76 -7.56
C LEU A 19 4.75 -2.20 -7.95
N GLY A 20 5.22 -2.41 -9.18
CA GLY A 20 5.70 -3.69 -9.65
C GLY A 20 7.20 -3.96 -9.40
N CYS A 21 8.05 -2.93 -9.43
CA CYS A 21 9.52 -3.09 -9.31
C CYS A 21 10.20 -2.14 -8.33
N HIS A 22 9.45 -1.24 -7.69
CA HIS A 22 9.89 -0.26 -6.68
C HIS A 22 10.88 0.81 -7.18
N LYS A 23 11.18 0.89 -8.48
CA LYS A 23 11.96 1.99 -9.07
C LYS A 23 11.17 3.29 -9.09
N LEU A 24 11.85 4.43 -8.98
CA LEU A 24 11.26 5.75 -9.20
C LEU A 24 10.63 5.82 -10.59
N ILE A 25 9.46 6.43 -10.67
CA ILE A 25 8.78 6.70 -11.94
C ILE A 25 9.13 8.11 -12.38
N THR A 26 9.49 8.26 -13.66
CA THR A 26 9.80 9.54 -14.29
C THR A 26 8.83 9.89 -15.43
N GLY A 27 7.83 9.04 -15.70
CA GLY A 27 6.91 9.16 -16.83
C GLY A 27 5.50 8.68 -16.50
N SER A 28 4.61 8.71 -17.48
CA SER A 28 3.16 8.66 -17.29
C SER A 28 2.49 7.31 -17.57
N ASN A 29 3.25 6.22 -17.74
CA ASN A 29 2.63 4.92 -17.96
C ASN A 29 1.76 4.54 -16.75
N ALA A 30 0.51 4.20 -17.00
CA ALA A 30 -0.44 3.79 -15.98
C ALA A 30 -0.92 2.37 -16.25
N CYS A 31 -1.15 1.59 -15.21
CA CYS A 31 -1.73 0.26 -15.34
C CYS A 31 -3.07 0.33 -16.07
N SER A 32 -3.23 -0.47 -17.12
CA SER A 32 -4.47 -0.54 -17.92
C SER A 32 -5.73 -0.88 -17.10
N LYS A 33 -5.58 -1.57 -15.96
CA LYS A 33 -6.70 -2.06 -15.12
C LYS A 33 -7.06 -1.10 -13.99
N CYS A 34 -6.07 -0.68 -13.21
CA CYS A 34 -6.28 0.10 -11.98
C CYS A 34 -5.87 1.58 -12.10
N SER A 35 -5.22 1.96 -13.21
CA SER A 35 -4.75 3.32 -13.50
C SER A 35 -3.61 3.82 -12.61
N ILE A 36 -3.02 2.98 -11.75
CA ILE A 36 -1.86 3.40 -10.94
C ILE A 36 -0.62 3.59 -11.82
N PRO A 37 0.23 4.59 -11.56
CA PRO A 37 1.47 4.76 -12.32
C PRO A 37 2.43 3.58 -12.16
N LEU A 38 2.96 3.12 -13.28
CA LEU A 38 3.98 2.07 -13.38
C LEU A 38 5.10 2.53 -14.31
N CYS A 39 6.29 1.92 -14.21
CA CYS A 39 7.39 2.30 -15.12
C CYS A 39 7.22 1.70 -16.53
N SER A 40 6.49 0.60 -16.68
CA SER A 40 6.26 -0.10 -17.95
C SER A 40 5.06 -1.04 -17.88
N THR A 41 4.54 -1.47 -19.03
CA THR A 41 3.47 -2.48 -19.13
C THR A 41 3.87 -3.83 -18.54
N ALA A 42 5.16 -4.18 -18.57
CA ALA A 42 5.67 -5.41 -17.94
C ALA A 42 5.45 -5.45 -16.42
N CYS A 43 5.30 -4.28 -15.77
CA CYS A 43 5.01 -4.21 -14.34
C CYS A 43 3.52 -4.43 -14.00
N GLU A 44 2.63 -4.47 -15.00
CA GLU A 44 1.20 -4.78 -14.77
C GLU A 44 0.98 -6.21 -14.26
N THR A 45 1.88 -7.13 -14.63
CA THR A 45 1.84 -8.55 -14.24
C THR A 45 2.81 -8.88 -13.11
N SER A 46 3.40 -7.87 -12.45
CA SER A 46 4.26 -8.11 -11.30
C SER A 46 3.47 -8.68 -10.12
N THR A 47 4.02 -9.71 -9.47
CA THR A 47 3.45 -10.31 -8.25
C THR A 47 3.36 -9.32 -7.10
N PHE A 48 4.17 -8.26 -7.09
CA PHE A 48 4.08 -7.18 -6.10
C PHE A 48 2.86 -6.28 -6.31
N HIS A 49 2.36 -6.16 -7.55
CA HIS A 49 1.25 -5.28 -7.91
C HIS A 49 -0.10 -6.00 -8.04
N GLU A 50 -0.10 -7.29 -8.35
CA GLU A 50 -1.31 -8.05 -8.72
C GLU A 50 -2.46 -7.93 -7.70
N SER A 51 -2.18 -8.14 -6.41
CA SER A 51 -3.23 -8.19 -5.37
C SER A 51 -3.92 -6.85 -5.16
N GLU A 52 -3.15 -5.76 -5.07
CA GLU A 52 -3.70 -4.40 -4.94
C GLU A 52 -4.34 -3.91 -6.24
N CYS A 53 -3.84 -4.36 -7.41
CA CYS A 53 -4.42 -4.02 -8.71
C CYS A 53 -5.87 -4.52 -8.80
N LEU A 54 -6.15 -5.72 -8.31
CA LEU A 54 -7.51 -6.28 -8.26
C LEU A 54 -8.46 -5.41 -7.42
N VAL A 55 -7.99 -4.87 -6.31
CA VAL A 55 -8.79 -3.97 -5.46
C VAL A 55 -8.99 -2.63 -6.14
N LEU A 56 -7.90 -2.00 -6.61
CA LEU A 56 -7.92 -0.67 -7.19
C LEU A 56 -8.67 -0.61 -8.53
N SER A 57 -8.66 -1.69 -9.32
CA SER A 57 -9.42 -1.77 -10.57
C SER A 57 -10.93 -1.68 -10.36
N LYS A 58 -11.43 -2.11 -9.19
CA LYS A 58 -12.84 -2.00 -8.78
C LYS A 58 -13.20 -0.61 -8.23
N SER A 59 -12.21 0.23 -7.94
CA SER A 59 -12.44 1.58 -7.44
C SER A 59 -13.05 2.48 -8.53
N LYS A 60 -14.08 3.24 -8.16
CA LYS A 60 -14.65 4.32 -9.00
C LYS A 60 -13.73 5.53 -9.09
N ARG A 61 -12.82 5.71 -8.12
CA ARG A 61 -11.83 6.78 -8.13
C ARG A 61 -10.50 6.25 -8.63
N LYS A 62 -9.99 6.88 -9.69
CA LYS A 62 -8.66 6.61 -10.23
C LYS A 62 -7.63 7.49 -9.52
N ILE A 63 -6.44 6.95 -9.32
CA ILE A 63 -5.33 7.65 -8.70
C ILE A 63 -4.50 8.29 -9.80
N TYR A 64 -4.31 9.60 -9.71
CA TYR A 64 -3.47 10.36 -10.62
C TYR A 64 -2.36 11.04 -9.83
N VAL A 65 -1.15 10.96 -10.36
CA VAL A 65 0.04 11.60 -9.79
C VAL A 65 0.30 12.88 -10.55
N GLU A 66 0.26 14.01 -9.82
CA GLU A 66 0.46 15.34 -10.41
C GLU A 66 1.94 15.67 -10.65
N SER A 67 2.84 15.16 -9.80
CA SER A 67 4.28 15.42 -9.87
C SER A 67 5.09 14.18 -9.49
N TYR A 68 6.08 13.84 -10.32
CA TYR A 68 6.98 12.70 -10.14
C TYR A 68 8.28 13.05 -9.39
N ASP A 69 8.51 14.34 -9.15
CA ASP A 69 9.70 14.85 -8.45
C ASP A 69 9.45 15.21 -6.99
N LYS A 70 8.19 15.18 -6.56
CA LYS A 70 7.78 15.51 -5.19
C LYS A 70 7.25 14.27 -4.46
N PRO A 71 7.30 14.26 -3.11
CA PRO A 71 6.56 13.30 -2.31
C PRO A 71 5.09 13.20 -2.73
N CYS A 72 4.58 11.98 -2.85
CA CYS A 72 3.22 11.71 -3.28
C CYS A 72 2.50 10.91 -2.17
N PRO A 73 1.76 11.58 -1.28
CA PRO A 73 1.11 10.94 -0.12
C PRO A 73 0.15 9.79 -0.48
N VAL A 74 -0.35 9.76 -1.73
CA VAL A 74 -1.22 8.68 -2.20
C VAL A 74 -0.53 7.31 -2.16
N TYR A 75 0.80 7.23 -2.08
CA TYR A 75 1.50 5.95 -1.95
C TYR A 75 1.45 5.38 -0.53
N GLU A 76 1.04 6.16 0.47
CA GLU A 76 1.09 5.75 1.89
C GLU A 76 0.06 4.67 2.23
N PHE A 77 -1.06 4.57 1.50
CA PHE A 77 -2.03 3.51 1.72
C PHE A 77 -1.56 2.14 1.19
N VAL A 78 -0.57 2.12 0.30
CA VAL A 78 -0.17 0.91 -0.45
C VAL A 78 0.35 -0.17 0.51
N LEU A 79 1.25 0.18 1.43
CA LEU A 79 1.79 -0.78 2.38
C LEU A 79 0.70 -1.33 3.34
N PRO A 80 -0.13 -0.49 4.00
CA PRO A 80 -1.28 -0.97 4.77
C PRO A 80 -2.24 -1.86 3.96
N LEU A 81 -2.56 -1.48 2.72
CA LEU A 81 -3.42 -2.30 1.85
C LEU A 81 -2.80 -3.67 1.58
N ARG A 82 -1.50 -3.73 1.27
CA ARG A 82 -0.78 -5.00 1.08
C ARG A 82 -0.78 -5.84 2.36
N CYS A 83 -0.62 -5.23 3.53
CA CYS A 83 -0.75 -5.92 4.82
C CYS A 83 -2.13 -6.56 4.98
N LEU A 84 -3.20 -5.81 4.75
CA LEU A 84 -4.58 -6.30 4.85
C LEU A 84 -4.87 -7.44 3.87
N LEU A 85 -4.37 -7.33 2.63
CA LEU A 85 -4.58 -8.34 1.59
C LEU A 85 -3.95 -9.70 1.93
N THR A 86 -2.89 -9.73 2.76
CA THR A 86 -2.31 -11.01 3.23
C THR A 86 -3.32 -11.86 3.99
N LYS A 87 -4.36 -11.26 4.61
CA LYS A 87 -5.45 -12.01 5.26
C LYS A 87 -6.11 -13.02 4.33
N HIS A 88 -6.16 -12.71 3.03
CA HIS A 88 -6.79 -13.54 2.01
C HIS A 88 -5.78 -14.36 1.20
N THR A 89 -4.57 -13.86 0.98
CA THR A 89 -3.58 -14.49 0.10
C THR A 89 -2.54 -15.33 0.84
N ASP A 90 -2.21 -14.99 2.09
CA ASP A 90 -1.23 -15.70 2.91
C ASP A 90 -1.56 -15.56 4.42
N PRO A 91 -2.43 -16.44 4.95
CA PRO A 91 -2.82 -16.42 6.36
C PRO A 91 -1.66 -16.59 7.35
N LYS A 92 -0.54 -17.20 6.93
CA LYS A 92 0.65 -17.35 7.79
C LYS A 92 1.33 -16.00 7.98
N ARG A 93 1.53 -15.24 6.90
CA ARG A 93 2.04 -13.86 6.96
C ARG A 93 1.09 -12.92 7.68
N TRP A 94 -0.22 -13.06 7.45
CA TRP A 94 -1.24 -12.29 8.18
C TRP A 94 -1.11 -12.50 9.69
N LYS A 95 -0.90 -13.73 10.16
CA LYS A 95 -0.69 -14.01 11.58
C LYS A 95 0.51 -13.27 12.16
N LEU A 96 1.60 -13.10 11.40
CA LEU A 96 2.76 -12.31 11.84
C LEU A 96 2.41 -10.83 11.99
N ILE A 97 1.68 -10.27 11.02
CA ILE A 97 1.22 -8.86 11.06
C ILE A 97 0.26 -8.65 12.23
N ASN A 98 -0.70 -9.56 12.41
CA ASN A 98 -1.71 -9.47 13.46
C ASN A 98 -1.14 -9.73 14.87
N ASN A 99 0.11 -10.18 14.98
CA ASN A 99 0.82 -10.31 16.24
C ASN A 99 1.74 -9.11 16.53
N LEU A 100 1.78 -8.09 15.67
CA LEU A 100 2.49 -6.85 15.96
C LEU A 100 1.79 -6.10 17.10
N GLN A 101 2.59 -5.52 17.99
CA GLN A 101 2.10 -4.67 19.08
C GLN A 101 1.56 -3.35 18.50
N ASP A 102 0.30 -3.04 18.76
CA ASP A 102 -0.34 -1.79 18.30
C ASP A 102 -0.17 -0.62 19.30
N HIS A 103 0.31 -0.92 20.51
CA HIS A 103 0.49 0.02 21.62
C HIS A 103 -0.77 0.82 22.00
N VAL A 104 -1.97 0.33 21.65
CA VAL A 104 -3.24 1.02 21.95
C VAL A 104 -3.43 1.15 23.47
N ASP A 105 -2.93 0.18 24.23
CA ASP A 105 -3.00 0.20 25.69
C ASP A 105 -2.22 1.34 26.35
N CYS A 106 -1.19 1.84 25.68
CA CYS A 106 -0.35 2.94 26.17
C CYS A 106 -0.95 4.34 25.89
N LEU A 107 -2.02 4.42 25.09
CA LEU A 107 -2.62 5.68 24.70
C LEU A 107 -3.48 6.27 25.83
N SER A 108 -3.35 7.59 26.03
CA SER A 108 -4.28 8.35 26.86
C SER A 108 -5.71 8.31 26.30
N ALA A 109 -6.71 8.58 27.15
CA ALA A 109 -8.11 8.63 26.72
C ALA A 109 -8.33 9.59 25.54
N PHE A 110 -7.64 10.74 25.55
CA PHE A 110 -7.70 11.74 24.48
C PHE A 110 -7.13 11.20 23.16
N GLU A 111 -5.98 10.52 23.20
CA GLU A 111 -5.36 9.94 22.00
C GLU A 111 -6.21 8.81 21.42
N ARG A 112 -6.78 7.95 22.27
CA ARG A 112 -7.70 6.87 21.83
C ARG A 112 -8.94 7.41 21.13
N GLU A 113 -9.49 8.52 21.61
CA GLU A 113 -10.63 9.18 20.96
C GLU A 113 -10.22 9.73 19.58
N ARG A 114 -9.05 10.38 19.50
CA ARG A 114 -8.55 10.96 18.24
C ARG A 114 -8.29 9.91 17.17
N ILE A 115 -7.77 8.73 17.54
CA ILE A 115 -7.54 7.63 16.60
C ILE A 115 -8.86 7.04 16.12
N ARG A 116 -9.87 6.91 17.00
CA ARG A 116 -11.21 6.37 16.63
C ARG A 116 -11.94 7.20 15.57
N ASN A 117 -11.75 8.52 15.58
CA ASN A 117 -12.48 9.42 14.67
C ASN A 117 -12.18 9.23 13.17
N ASN A 118 -11.12 8.50 12.80
CA ASN A 118 -10.73 8.27 11.40
C ASN A 118 -10.57 6.78 11.04
N ILE A 119 -11.19 5.88 11.80
CA ILE A 119 -11.16 4.45 11.48
C ILE A 119 -12.15 4.18 10.35
N ILE A 120 -11.65 3.67 9.23
CA ILE A 120 -12.47 3.10 8.17
C ILE A 120 -12.54 1.60 8.42
N ASP A 121 -13.74 1.09 8.68
CA ASP A 121 -13.95 -0.35 8.79
C ASP A 121 -13.97 -0.95 7.38
N PHE A 122 -13.00 -1.83 7.12
CA PHE A 122 -12.85 -2.50 5.83
C PHE A 122 -13.57 -3.86 5.78
N PHE A 123 -14.40 -4.18 6.77
CA PHE A 123 -15.05 -5.48 6.98
C PHE A 123 -16.58 -5.40 7.06
#